data_AF-A0A496S6F9-F1
#
_entry.id   AF-A0A496S6F9-F1
#
_cell.length_a   1.000
_cell.length_b   1.000
_cell.length_c   1.000
_cell.angle_alpha   90.00
_cell.angle_beta   90.00
_cell.angle_gamma   90.00
#
_symmetry.space_group_name_H-M   'P 1'
#
loop_
_entity.id
_entity.type
_entity.pdbx_description
1 polymer ?
#
loop_
_entity_poly.entity_id
_entity_poly.type
_entity_poly.pdbx_seq_one_letter_code
_entity_poly.pdbx_strand_id
1 'polypeptide(L)'
;MRENWVIKEAEKIDSKKNIVILENPELRDYLDRLLLEKFWPVILSCLKETGYNYFPKPEIESELSYDLERSLFFMLLDGERTFFRGKLRLSVEGWMFESDFFLSLPKDTDTQVIFQILENSRFRGFPPTLTIDKEKENDF
;
A
#
# COMPACT_ATOMS: atom_id res chain seq x y z
N MET A 1 -3.55 -2.04 -38.52
CA MET A 1 -4.35 -2.90 -37.63
C MET A 1 -3.80 -2.75 -36.23
N ARG A 2 -4.60 -2.31 -35.24
CA ARG A 2 -4.17 -2.38 -33.84
C ARG A 2 -4.02 -3.87 -33.53
N GLU A 3 -2.85 -4.31 -33.06
CA GLU A 3 -2.69 -5.66 -32.55
C GLU A 3 -3.79 -5.90 -31.51
N ASN A 4 -4.50 -7.03 -31.61
CA ASN A 4 -5.61 -7.33 -30.72
C ASN A 4 -5.05 -7.69 -29.34
N TRP A 5 -4.93 -6.68 -28.46
CA TRP A 5 -4.36 -6.81 -27.12
C TRP A 5 -5.04 -7.91 -26.29
N VAL A 6 -6.31 -8.18 -26.56
CA VAL A 6 -7.10 -9.27 -25.96
C VAL A 6 -6.42 -10.63 -26.19
N ILE A 7 -5.89 -10.86 -27.40
CA ILE A 7 -5.22 -12.12 -27.74
C ILE A 7 -3.89 -12.23 -26.99
N LYS A 8 -3.10 -11.15 -26.93
CA LYS A 8 -1.81 -11.12 -26.23
C LYS A 8 -1.95 -11.31 -24.72
N GLU A 9 -2.95 -10.70 -24.09
CA GLU A 9 -3.22 -10.89 -22.67
C GLU A 9 -3.77 -12.30 -22.40
N ALA A 10 -4.55 -12.87 -23.33
CA ALA A 10 -5.00 -14.25 -23.23
C ALA A 10 -3.86 -15.29 -23.36
N GLU A 11 -2.79 -14.98 -24.09
CA GLU A 11 -1.62 -15.87 -24.20
C GLU A 11 -0.75 -15.93 -22.94
N LYS A 12 -0.85 -14.93 -22.05
CA LYS A 12 -0.08 -14.86 -20.79
C LYS A 12 -0.71 -15.67 -19.65
N ILE A 13 -1.82 -16.36 -19.91
CA ILE A 13 -2.63 -17.02 -18.89
C ILE A 13 -1.93 -18.27 -18.33
N ASP A 14 -1.94 -18.39 -17.02
CA ASP A 14 -1.58 -19.63 -16.31
C ASP A 14 -2.71 -20.66 -16.48
N SER A 15 -2.44 -21.70 -17.27
CA SER A 15 -3.34 -22.82 -17.53
C SER A 15 -3.86 -23.55 -16.27
N LYS A 16 -3.30 -23.30 -15.09
CA LYS A 16 -3.73 -23.89 -13.81
C LYS A 16 -4.82 -23.09 -13.09
N LYS A 17 -5.14 -21.87 -13.52
CA LYS A 17 -6.18 -21.03 -12.92
C LYS A 17 -7.49 -21.16 -13.69
N ASN A 18 -8.60 -21.41 -12.99
CA ASN A 18 -9.94 -21.56 -13.60
C ASN A 18 -10.61 -20.24 -14.01
N ILE A 19 -9.93 -19.10 -13.82
CA ILE A 19 -10.47 -17.77 -14.09
C ILE A 19 -9.44 -16.98 -14.90
N VAL A 20 -9.95 -16.29 -15.92
CA VAL A 20 -9.20 -15.38 -16.78
C VAL A 20 -9.76 -13.98 -16.58
N ILE A 21 -8.89 -13.06 -16.18
CA ILE A 21 -9.22 -11.63 -16.05
C ILE A 21 -8.37 -10.90 -17.07
N LEU A 22 -9.02 -10.16 -17.97
CA LEU A 22 -8.35 -9.37 -19.00
C LEU A 22 -8.46 -7.89 -18.63
N GLU A 23 -7.33 -7.27 -18.35
CA GLU A 23 -7.24 -5.84 -18.06
C GLU A 23 -7.03 -5.05 -19.35
N ASN A 24 -7.81 -4.00 -19.58
CA ASN A 24 -7.57 -3.11 -20.70
C ASN A 24 -6.25 -2.32 -20.47
N PRO A 25 -5.22 -2.48 -21.33
CA PRO A 25 -3.93 -1.85 -21.13
C PRO A 25 -3.99 -0.32 -21.18
N GLU A 26 -4.86 0.25 -22.03
CA GLU A 26 -5.03 1.70 -22.12
C GLU A 26 -5.61 2.27 -20.81
N LEU A 27 -6.54 1.55 -20.20
CA LEU A 27 -7.15 1.95 -18.93
C LEU A 27 -6.19 1.77 -17.76
N ARG A 28 -5.43 0.67 -17.74
CA ARG A 28 -4.39 0.43 -16.73
C ARG A 28 -3.34 1.55 -16.75
N ASP A 29 -2.82 1.86 -17.93
CA ASP A 29 -1.82 2.92 -18.11
C ASP A 29 -2.40 4.31 -17.81
N TYR A 30 -3.70 4.52 -17.98
CA TYR A 30 -4.38 5.74 -17.54
C TYR A 30 -4.43 5.86 -16.00
N LEU A 31 -4.82 4.80 -15.30
CA LEU A 31 -4.88 4.78 -13.83
C LEU A 31 -3.50 4.93 -13.20
N ASP A 32 -2.48 4.26 -13.73
CA ASP A 32 -1.10 4.37 -13.26
C ASP A 32 -0.56 5.81 -13.39
N ARG A 33 -0.86 6.47 -14.51
CA ARG A 33 -0.51 7.89 -14.71
C ARG A 33 -1.24 8.80 -13.75
N LEU A 34 -2.52 8.55 -13.47
CA LEU A 34 -3.23 9.32 -12.45
C LEU A 34 -2.56 9.20 -11.08
N LEU A 35 -2.20 7.98 -10.67
CA LEU A 35 -1.52 7.74 -9.39
C LEU A 35 -0.17 8.49 -9.32
N LEU A 36 0.67 8.35 -10.35
CA LEU A 36 2.05 8.88 -10.33
C LEU A 36 2.17 10.36 -10.70
N GLU A 37 1.36 10.84 -11.64
CA GLU A 37 1.51 12.19 -12.20
C GLU A 37 0.56 13.19 -11.54
N LYS A 38 -0.56 12.73 -10.96
CA LYS A 38 -1.54 13.62 -10.32
C LYS A 38 -1.55 13.51 -8.80
N PHE A 39 -1.68 12.30 -8.25
CA PHE A 39 -1.82 12.14 -6.80
C PHE A 39 -0.49 12.17 -6.06
N TRP A 40 0.49 11.41 -6.53
CA TRP A 40 1.79 11.33 -5.88
C TRP A 40 2.50 12.68 -5.67
N PRO A 41 2.53 13.60 -6.65
CA PRO A 41 3.19 14.89 -6.47
C PRO A 41 2.56 15.74 -5.37
N VAL A 42 1.23 15.64 -5.18
CA VAL A 42 0.50 16.34 -4.11
C VAL A 42 0.85 15.75 -2.74
N ILE A 43 0.88 14.42 -2.63
CA ILE A 43 1.31 13.74 -1.39
C ILE A 43 2.74 14.17 -1.03
N LEU A 44 3.64 14.17 -2.02
CA LEU A 44 5.04 14.54 -1.83
C LEU A 44 5.21 16.01 -1.45
N SER A 45 4.42 16.93 -2.00
CA SER A 45 4.46 18.35 -1.61
C SER A 45 3.99 18.54 -0.18
N CYS A 46 2.90 17.89 0.22
CA CYS A 46 2.42 17.95 1.61
C CYS A 46 3.47 17.43 2.60
N LEU A 47 4.16 16.33 2.29
CA LEU A 47 5.25 15.81 3.15
C LEU A 47 6.44 16.78 3.24
N LYS A 48 6.77 17.49 2.16
CA LYS A 48 7.81 18.53 2.19
C LYS A 48 7.43 19.69 3.11
N GLU A 49 6.17 20.11 3.07
CA GLU A 49 5.66 21.19 3.91
C GLU A 49 5.71 20.87 5.41
N THR A 50 5.60 19.59 5.80
CA THR A 50 5.75 19.17 7.20
C THR A 50 7.21 19.17 7.67
N GLY A 51 8.18 19.43 6.80
CA GLY A 51 9.60 19.31 7.12
C GLY A 51 10.08 17.87 7.28
N TYR A 52 9.38 16.90 6.66
CA TYR A 52 9.79 15.51 6.71
C TYR A 52 11.02 15.29 5.81
N ASN A 53 12.07 14.71 6.38
CA ASN A 53 13.41 14.70 5.76
C ASN A 53 13.64 13.54 4.77
N TYR A 54 12.71 12.58 4.69
CA TYR A 54 12.82 11.46 3.76
C TYR A 54 11.85 11.63 2.59
N PHE A 55 12.32 11.19 1.41
CA PHE A 55 11.51 11.18 0.19
C PHE A 55 11.11 9.73 -0.11
N PRO A 56 9.94 9.28 0.38
CA PRO A 56 9.45 7.95 0.07
C PRO A 56 9.38 7.74 -1.44
N LYS A 57 9.57 6.49 -1.89
CA LYS A 57 9.27 6.10 -3.27
C LYS A 57 7.91 5.41 -3.28
N PRO A 58 6.98 5.82 -4.16
CA PRO A 58 5.72 5.12 -4.30
C PRO A 58 5.93 3.84 -5.08
N GLU A 59 5.15 2.82 -4.73
CA GLU A 59 5.08 1.58 -5.48
C GLU A 59 3.62 1.35 -5.90
N ILE A 60 3.42 0.81 -7.11
CA ILE A 60 2.09 0.48 -7.61
C ILE A 60 1.88 -1.03 -7.49
N GLU A 61 0.82 -1.40 -6.79
CA GLU A 61 0.31 -2.75 -6.69
C GLU A 61 -1.02 -2.88 -7.45
N SER A 62 -1.26 -4.08 -7.99
CA SER A 62 -2.50 -4.47 -8.64
C SER A 62 -2.99 -5.74 -7.98
N GLU A 63 -4.25 -5.76 -7.56
CA GLU A 63 -4.91 -6.97 -7.06
C GLU A 63 -5.71 -7.59 -8.21
N LEU A 64 -5.61 -8.91 -8.38
CA LEU A 64 -6.40 -9.63 -9.38
C LEU A 64 -7.87 -9.63 -8.93
N SER A 65 -8.68 -8.83 -9.60
CA SER A 65 -10.05 -8.51 -9.22
C SER A 65 -10.92 -8.36 -10.47
N TYR A 66 -12.24 -8.54 -10.35
CA TYR A 66 -13.17 -8.29 -11.45
C TYR A 66 -13.24 -6.81 -11.83
N ASP A 67 -12.99 -5.94 -10.85
CA ASP A 67 -12.85 -4.51 -11.03
C ASP A 67 -11.36 -4.15 -11.18
N LEU A 68 -11.02 -3.38 -12.21
CA LEU A 68 -9.66 -2.91 -12.40
C LEU A 68 -9.34 -1.83 -11.36
N GLU A 69 -8.62 -2.24 -10.32
CA GLU A 69 -8.14 -1.36 -9.26
C GLU A 69 -6.61 -1.28 -9.25
N ARG A 70 -6.09 -0.09 -9.01
CA ARG A 70 -4.65 0.20 -8.89
C ARG A 70 -4.39 0.87 -7.56
N SER A 71 -3.38 0.39 -6.84
CA SER A 71 -3.03 0.91 -5.53
C SER A 71 -1.65 1.52 -5.56
N LEU A 72 -1.52 2.79 -5.20
CA LEU A 72 -0.24 3.41 -4.90
C LEU A 72 0.01 3.31 -3.40
N PHE A 73 1.12 2.71 -2.99
CA PHE A 73 1.52 2.68 -1.59
C PHE A 73 2.88 3.34 -1.37
N PHE A 74 3.07 3.85 -0.16
CA PHE A 74 4.32 4.43 0.28
C PHE A 74 4.46 4.25 1.79
N MET A 75 5.70 4.22 2.27
CA MET A 75 6.02 4.08 3.69
C MET A 75 6.82 5.28 4.18
N LEU A 76 6.54 5.72 5.40
CA LEU A 76 7.37 6.71 6.09
C LEU A 76 8.15 6.01 7.20
N LEU A 77 9.40 6.41 7.33
CA LEU A 77 10.39 5.86 8.25
C LEU A 77 10.84 6.90 9.28
N ASP A 78 11.10 6.44 10.49
CA ASP A 78 11.85 7.14 11.53
C ASP A 78 13.13 6.35 11.78
N GLY A 79 14.24 6.84 11.22
CA GLY A 79 15.46 6.04 11.06
C GLY A 79 15.19 4.81 10.18
N GLU A 80 15.37 3.62 10.74
CA GLU A 80 15.11 2.34 10.06
C GLU A 80 13.71 1.76 10.33
N ARG A 81 12.91 2.44 11.17
CA ARG A 81 11.61 1.92 11.63
C ARG A 81 10.48 2.50 10.80
N THR A 82 9.62 1.64 10.26
CA THR A 82 8.39 2.09 9.62
C THR A 82 7.41 2.56 10.69
N PHE A 83 6.88 3.78 10.55
CA PHE A 83 5.85 4.31 11.44
C PHE A 83 4.54 4.61 10.73
N PHE A 84 4.54 4.63 9.39
CA PHE A 84 3.35 4.88 8.59
C PHE A 84 3.39 4.13 7.27
N ARG A 85 2.23 3.63 6.83
CA ARG A 85 1.98 3.15 5.47
C ARG A 85 0.71 3.81 4.95
N GLY A 86 0.82 4.45 3.78
CA GLY A 86 -0.33 4.95 3.04
C GLY A 86 -0.61 4.04 1.85
N LYS A 87 -1.88 3.73 1.60
CA LYS A 87 -2.36 3.03 0.38
C LYS A 87 -3.48 3.84 -0.25
N LEU A 88 -3.23 4.43 -1.41
CA LEU A 88 -4.23 5.09 -2.24
C LEU A 88 -4.73 4.10 -3.28
N ARG A 89 -5.96 3.62 -3.11
CA ARG A 89 -6.66 2.78 -4.08
C ARG A 89 -7.41 3.67 -5.07
N LEU A 90 -7.32 3.32 -6.34
CA LEU A 90 -7.96 4.03 -7.44
C LEU A 90 -8.61 3.03 -8.39
N SER A 91 -9.87 3.29 -8.72
CA SER A 91 -10.62 2.63 -9.77
C SER A 91 -11.25 3.68 -10.70
N VAL A 92 -11.98 3.23 -11.71
CA VAL A 92 -12.78 4.13 -12.56
C VAL A 92 -13.95 4.77 -11.81
N GLU A 93 -14.41 4.15 -10.72
CA GLU A 93 -15.57 4.60 -9.95
C GLU A 93 -15.19 5.62 -8.87
N GLY A 94 -13.94 5.61 -8.41
CA GLY A 94 -13.50 6.52 -7.37
C GLY A 94 -12.12 6.18 -6.81
N TRP A 95 -11.82 6.78 -5.67
CA TRP A 95 -10.57 6.57 -4.95
C TRP A 95 -10.81 6.47 -3.44
N MET A 96 -9.94 5.74 -2.76
CA MET A 96 -9.96 5.60 -1.31
C MET A 96 -8.53 5.63 -0.78
N PHE A 97 -8.31 6.41 0.27
CA PHE A 97 -7.02 6.46 0.96
C PHE A 97 -7.10 5.72 2.29
N GLU A 98 -6.22 4.75 2.46
CA GLU A 98 -6.03 3.99 3.69
C GLU A 98 -4.71 4.40 4.32
N SER A 99 -4.71 4.53 5.65
CA SER A 99 -3.53 4.85 6.44
C SER A 99 -3.37 3.87 7.59
N ASP A 100 -2.20 3.25 7.67
CA ASP A 100 -1.77 2.45 8.81
C ASP A 100 -0.67 3.18 9.56
N PHE A 101 -0.78 3.22 10.89
CA PHE A 101 0.24 3.76 11.77
C PHE A 101 0.86 2.64 12.58
N PHE A 102 2.19 2.62 12.66
CA PHE A 102 2.96 1.59 13.34
C PHE A 102 3.67 2.18 14.54
N LEU A 103 3.51 1.52 15.70
CA LEU A 103 4.25 1.83 16.91
C LEU A 103 5.30 0.75 17.13
N SER A 104 6.57 1.08 16.87
CA SER A 104 7.68 0.18 17.12
C SER A 104 8.12 0.25 18.58
N LEU A 105 7.99 -0.86 19.32
CA LEU A 105 8.39 -0.96 20.73
C LEU A 105 9.70 -1.75 20.88
N PRO A 106 10.60 -1.35 21.82
CA PRO A 106 11.76 -2.16 22.19
C PRO A 106 11.37 -3.58 22.62
N LYS A 107 12.25 -4.57 22.39
CA LYS A 107 11.99 -5.98 22.75
C LYS A 107 11.79 -6.20 24.25
N ASP A 108 12.42 -5.38 25.08
CA ASP A 108 12.35 -5.39 26.53
C ASP A 108 11.16 -4.57 27.08
N THR A 109 10.29 -4.06 26.20
CA THR A 109 9.08 -3.34 26.63
C THR A 109 8.20 -4.26 27.46
N ASP A 110 7.84 -3.80 28.66
CA ASP A 110 6.89 -4.50 29.51
C ASP A 110 5.54 -4.64 28.78
N THR A 111 5.07 -5.88 28.66
CA THR A 111 3.75 -6.21 28.13
C THR A 111 2.61 -5.43 28.77
N GLN A 112 2.73 -5.00 30.04
CA GLN A 112 1.74 -4.15 30.69
C GLN A 112 1.55 -2.82 29.97
N VAL A 113 2.62 -2.23 29.42
CA VAL A 113 2.53 -0.98 28.64
C VAL A 113 1.73 -1.22 27.35
N ILE A 114 1.89 -2.38 26.73
CA ILE A 114 1.13 -2.75 25.52
C ILE A 114 -0.37 -2.83 25.85
N PHE A 115 -0.74 -3.49 26.95
CA PHE A 115 -2.14 -3.57 27.38
C PHE A 115 -2.73 -2.19 27.69
N GLN A 116 -1.97 -1.31 28.36
CA GLN A 116 -2.43 0.05 28.64
C GLN A 116 -2.69 0.87 27.35
N ILE A 117 -1.87 0.68 26.31
CA ILE A 117 -2.09 1.31 25.01
C ILE A 117 -3.38 0.79 24.39
N LEU A 118 -3.59 -0.53 24.38
CA LEU A 118 -4.79 -1.16 23.81
C LEU A 118 -6.08 -0.79 24.57
N GLU A 119 -6.00 -0.60 25.88
CA GLU A 119 -7.11 -0.17 26.74
C GLU A 119 -7.39 1.32 26.67
N ASN A 120 -6.56 2.11 25.97
CA ASN A 120 -6.75 3.54 25.88
C ASN A 120 -8.07 3.88 25.17
N SER A 121 -8.97 4.53 25.91
CA SER A 121 -10.29 4.94 25.42
C SER A 121 -10.27 5.74 24.12
N ARG A 122 -9.16 6.40 23.77
CA ARG A 122 -9.00 7.13 22.50
C ARG A 122 -8.98 6.22 21.27
N PHE A 123 -8.69 4.93 21.44
CA PHE A 123 -8.71 3.94 20.36
C PHE A 123 -10.01 3.12 20.29
N ARG A 124 -11.03 3.48 21.09
CA ARG A 124 -12.29 2.75 21.12
C ARG A 124 -13.01 2.83 19.77
N GLY A 125 -13.32 1.66 19.18
CA GLY A 125 -13.97 1.54 17.87
C GLY A 125 -13.01 1.24 16.71
N PHE A 126 -11.72 1.57 16.87
CA PHE A 126 -10.64 1.23 15.94
C PHE A 126 -9.38 0.86 16.74
N PRO A 127 -9.41 -0.26 17.49
CA PRO A 127 -8.27 -0.65 18.31
C PRO A 127 -7.06 -0.97 17.39
N PRO A 128 -5.85 -0.55 17.75
CA PRO A 128 -4.67 -0.87 16.96
C PRO A 128 -4.40 -2.37 16.97
N THR A 129 -3.96 -2.91 15.84
CA THR A 129 -3.57 -4.31 15.70
C THR A 129 -2.17 -4.51 16.27
N LEU A 130 -1.99 -5.52 17.13
CA LEU A 130 -0.67 -5.92 17.62
C LEU A 130 -0.08 -6.99 16.69
N THR A 131 1.06 -6.67 16.06
CA THR A 131 1.85 -7.62 15.27
C THR A 131 3.23 -7.76 15.91
N ILE A 132 3.67 -9.00 16.13
CA ILE A 132 5.01 -9.29 16.64
C ILE A 132 5.82 -9.82 15.46
N ASP A 133 6.70 -8.98 14.92
CA ASP A 133 7.64 -9.40 13.89
C ASP A 133 8.72 -10.26 14.55
N LYS A 134 8.80 -11.53 14.10
CA LYS A 134 9.95 -12.37 14.42
C LYS A 134 11.15 -11.81 13.67
N GLU A 135 12.27 -11.66 14.35
CA GLU A 135 13.54 -11.44 13.64
C GLU A 135 13.70 -12.53 12.60
N LYS A 136 14.03 -12.12 11.37
CA LYS A 136 14.70 -13.04 10.45
C LYS A 136 16.01 -13.39 11.16
N GLU A 137 16.22 -14.67 11.44
CA GLU A 137 17.55 -15.14 11.84
C GLU A 137 18.53 -14.56 10.81
N ASN A 138 19.49 -13.78 11.27
CA ASN A 138 20.58 -13.32 10.42
C ASN A 138 21.22 -14.59 9.86
N ASP A 139 21.03 -14.84 8.58
CA ASP A 139 21.86 -15.80 7.85
C ASP A 139 23.31 -15.37 8.05
N PHE A 140 24.07 -16.32 8.59
CA PHE A 140 25.45 -16.26 9.11
C PHE A 140 26.44 -15.38 8.34
#